data_AF-A5ZVG7-F1
#
_entry.id   AF-A5ZVG7-F1
#
_cell.length_a   1.000
_cell.length_b   1.000
_cell.length_c   1.000
_cell.angle_alpha   90.00
_cell.angle_beta   90.00
_cell.angle_gamma   90.00
#
_symmetry.space_group_name_H-M   'P 1'
#
loop_
_entity.id
_entity.type
_entity.pdbx_description
1 polymer ?
#
loop_
_entity_poly.entity_id
_entity_poly.type
_entity_poly.pdbx_seq_one_letter_code
_entity_poly.pdbx_strand_id
1 'polypeptide(L)'
;MGLSTVSQNLNAIWQDYLKHLAFAMRNLNMIIDSPIIISGYLAPYLVPEDLNMLLHLINENNPFTLTADQLLVGTHGQYTPAIGAALHYINRFVHEGTAL
;
A
#
# COMPACT_ATOMS: atom_id res chain seq x y z
N MET A 1 -9.96 2.90 -34.81
CA MET A 1 -10.80 3.44 -33.71
C MET A 1 -10.90 2.53 -32.48
N GLY A 2 -10.37 1.30 -32.45
CA GLY A 2 -10.53 0.40 -31.29
C GLY A 2 -9.49 0.53 -30.17
N LEU A 3 -8.22 0.85 -30.48
CA LEU A 3 -7.13 0.82 -29.48
C LEU A 3 -7.19 2.00 -28.49
N SER A 4 -7.60 3.19 -28.94
CA SER A 4 -7.68 4.40 -28.09
C SER A 4 -8.80 4.31 -27.04
N THR A 5 -9.92 3.66 -27.38
CA THR A 5 -11.05 3.50 -26.46
C THR A 5 -10.75 2.46 -25.38
N VAL A 6 -10.05 1.36 -25.75
CA VAL A 6 -9.62 0.34 -24.79
C VAL A 6 -8.61 0.92 -23.80
N SER A 7 -7.62 1.69 -24.27
CA SER A 7 -6.64 2.33 -23.37
C SER A 7 -7.30 3.34 -22.42
N GLN A 8 -8.31 4.10 -22.89
CA GLN A 8 -9.08 5.00 -22.04
C GLN A 8 -9.85 4.25 -20.95
N ASN A 9 -10.45 3.10 -21.28
CA ASN A 9 -11.17 2.28 -20.31
C ASN A 9 -10.24 1.68 -19.25
N LEU A 10 -9.06 1.20 -19.63
CA LEU A 10 -8.07 0.66 -18.67
C LEU A 10 -7.57 1.73 -17.71
N ASN A 11 -7.29 2.93 -18.21
CA ASN A 11 -6.93 4.07 -17.36
C ASN A 11 -8.08 4.42 -16.41
N ALA A 12 -9.33 4.42 -16.87
CA ALA A 12 -10.47 4.68 -15.99
C ALA A 12 -10.57 3.66 -14.85
N ILE A 13 -10.35 2.37 -15.13
CA ILE A 13 -10.35 1.30 -14.12
C ILE A 13 -9.22 1.51 -13.10
N TRP A 14 -8.01 1.82 -13.55
CA TRP A 14 -6.87 2.06 -12.65
C TRP A 14 -7.10 3.28 -11.76
N GLN A 15 -7.62 4.37 -12.35
CA GLN A 15 -7.95 5.60 -11.63
C GLN A 15 -9.06 5.37 -10.58
N ASP A 16 -10.06 4.56 -10.90
CA ASP A 16 -11.11 4.18 -9.95
C ASP A 16 -10.57 3.31 -8.81
N TYR A 17 -9.66 2.39 -9.10
CA TYR A 17 -8.96 1.60 -8.09
C TYR A 17 -8.18 2.50 -7.11
N LEU A 18 -7.38 3.45 -7.62
CA LEU A 18 -6.61 4.36 -6.76
C LEU A 18 -7.51 5.26 -5.89
N LYS A 19 -8.67 5.69 -6.40
CA LYS A 19 -9.65 6.45 -5.61
C LYS A 19 -10.19 5.66 -4.43
N HIS A 20 -10.62 4.42 -4.67
CA HIS A 20 -11.13 3.57 -3.60
C HIS A 20 -10.04 3.19 -2.60
N LEU A 21 -8.81 2.96 -3.08
CA LEU A 21 -7.65 2.70 -2.23
C LEU A 21 -7.34 3.89 -1.34
N ALA A 22 -7.27 5.10 -1.88
CA ALA A 22 -7.04 6.33 -1.13
C ALA A 22 -8.12 6.58 -0.07
N PHE A 23 -9.40 6.31 -0.41
CA PHE A 23 -10.50 6.40 0.55
C PHE A 23 -10.33 5.45 1.75
N ALA A 24 -9.96 4.19 1.49
CA ALA A 24 -9.70 3.22 2.55
C ALA A 24 -8.48 3.63 3.40
N MET A 25 -7.39 4.04 2.77
CA MET A 25 -6.17 4.50 3.43
C MET A 25 -6.41 5.71 4.33
N ARG A 26 -7.18 6.69 3.85
CA ARG A 26 -7.60 7.86 4.64
C ARG A 26 -8.35 7.44 5.90
N ASN A 27 -9.33 6.57 5.77
CA ASN A 27 -10.13 6.12 6.92
C ASN A 27 -9.28 5.38 7.95
N LEU A 28 -8.33 4.54 7.51
CA LEU A 28 -7.40 3.85 8.39
C LEU A 28 -6.43 4.83 9.06
N ASN A 29 -5.86 5.77 8.32
CA ASN A 29 -4.95 6.79 8.86
C ASN A 29 -5.66 7.66 9.91
N MET A 30 -6.91 8.07 9.69
CA MET A 30 -7.67 8.86 10.67
C MET A 30 -7.95 8.12 11.99
N ILE A 31 -8.01 6.78 11.98
CA ILE A 31 -8.29 5.97 13.18
C ILE A 31 -7.01 5.55 13.89
N ILE A 32 -5.98 5.15 13.14
CA ILE A 32 -4.77 4.49 13.67
C ILE A 32 -3.62 5.49 13.82
N ASP A 33 -3.56 6.53 12.99
CA ASP A 33 -2.45 7.50 12.91
C ASP A 33 -1.08 6.79 12.82
N SER A 34 -0.89 6.02 11.74
CA SER A 34 0.35 5.27 11.51
C SER A 34 0.74 5.24 10.03
N PRO A 35 2.03 5.04 9.73
CA PRO A 35 2.49 4.79 8.37
C PRO A 35 1.74 3.64 7.71
N ILE A 36 1.48 3.78 6.41
CA ILE A 36 0.77 2.80 5.60
C ILE A 36 1.77 2.10 4.67
N ILE A 37 1.73 0.77 4.67
CA ILE A 37 2.49 -0.06 3.74
C ILE A 37 1.51 -0.68 2.74
N ILE A 38 1.66 -0.35 1.45
CA ILE A 38 0.94 -1.02 0.36
C ILE A 38 1.71 -2.28 -0.03
N SER A 39 1.09 -3.43 0.18
CA SER A 39 1.67 -4.74 -0.16
C SER A 39 0.73 -5.53 -1.07
N GLY A 40 1.15 -6.74 -1.42
CA GLY A 40 0.41 -7.64 -2.30
C GLY A 40 0.81 -7.51 -3.77
N TYR A 41 0.07 -8.21 -4.61
CA TYR A 41 0.42 -8.42 -6.02
C TYR A 41 0.58 -7.13 -6.83
N LEU A 42 -0.21 -6.09 -6.52
CA LEU A 42 -0.19 -4.83 -7.25
C LEU A 42 0.93 -3.87 -6.82
N ALA A 43 1.56 -4.10 -5.68
CA ALA A 43 2.58 -3.21 -5.14
C ALA A 43 3.73 -2.89 -6.12
N PRO A 44 4.29 -3.85 -6.88
CA PRO A 44 5.37 -3.57 -7.84
C PRO A 44 4.94 -2.76 -9.07
N TYR A 45 3.63 -2.61 -9.31
CA TYR A 45 3.09 -1.89 -10.46
C TYR A 45 2.77 -0.43 -10.16
N LEU A 46 2.81 -0.02 -8.88
CA LEU A 46 2.63 1.37 -8.48
C LEU A 46 3.87 2.18 -8.87
N VAL A 47 3.69 3.11 -9.79
CA VAL A 47 4.74 4.06 -10.19
C VAL A 47 4.71 5.30 -9.30
N PRO A 48 5.77 6.13 -9.27
CA PRO A 48 5.82 7.33 -8.43
C PRO A 48 4.61 8.27 -8.62
N GLU A 49 4.09 8.37 -9.84
CA GLU A 49 2.91 9.17 -10.16
C GLU A 49 1.65 8.66 -9.44
N ASP A 50 1.49 7.34 -9.31
CA ASP A 50 0.37 6.74 -8.58
C ASP A 50 0.48 7.03 -7.07
N LEU A 51 1.69 6.97 -6.51
CA LEU A 51 1.93 7.29 -5.10
C LEU A 51 1.64 8.76 -4.79
N ASN A 52 2.05 9.66 -5.69
CA ASN A 52 1.72 11.08 -5.58
C ASN A 52 0.22 11.32 -5.67
N MET A 53 -0.47 10.61 -6.57
CA MET A 53 -1.93 10.66 -6.68
C MET A 53 -2.62 10.15 -5.40
N LEU A 54 -2.17 9.03 -4.84
CA LEU A 54 -2.69 8.49 -3.59
C LEU A 54 -2.51 9.49 -2.44
N LEU A 55 -1.30 10.07 -2.28
CA LEU A 55 -1.04 11.10 -1.27
C LEU A 55 -1.97 12.31 -1.43
N HIS A 56 -2.18 12.77 -2.66
CA HIS A 56 -3.09 13.87 -2.94
C HIS A 56 -4.53 13.54 -2.49
N LEU A 57 -5.06 12.39 -2.91
CA LEU A 57 -6.42 11.96 -2.59
C LEU A 57 -6.64 11.68 -1.09
N ILE A 58 -5.65 11.11 -0.41
CA ILE A 58 -5.71 10.83 1.04
C ILE A 58 -5.79 12.14 1.84
N ASN A 59 -5.03 13.15 1.41
CA ASN A 59 -4.90 14.41 2.09
C ASN A 59 -5.99 15.42 1.70
N GLU A 60 -6.76 15.15 0.65
CA GLU A 60 -7.84 16.02 0.19
C GLU A 60 -8.90 16.20 1.29
N ASN A 61 -9.06 17.43 1.79
CA ASN A 61 -9.97 17.77 2.88
C ASN A 61 -9.74 16.93 4.16
N ASN A 62 -8.51 16.46 4.40
CA ASN A 62 -8.14 15.71 5.59
C ASN A 62 -7.31 16.59 6.55
N PRO A 63 -7.76 16.84 7.79
CA PRO A 63 -7.02 17.66 8.76
C PRO A 63 -5.73 16.98 9.27
N PHE A 64 -5.61 15.65 9.10
CA PHE A 64 -4.42 14.88 9.47
C PHE A 64 -3.75 14.40 8.19
N THR A 65 -2.68 15.08 7.78
CA THR A 65 -2.03 14.79 6.50
C THR A 65 -1.03 13.65 6.63
N LEU A 66 -1.13 12.68 5.71
CA LEU A 66 -0.12 11.63 5.50
C LEU A 66 1.03 12.21 4.66
N THR A 67 2.27 12.07 5.15
CA THR A 67 3.47 12.48 4.41
C THR A 67 4.01 11.37 3.54
N ALA A 68 4.85 11.70 2.55
CA ALA A 68 5.36 10.72 1.59
C ALA A 68 6.21 9.62 2.25
N ASP A 69 6.95 9.93 3.30
CA ASP A 69 7.73 8.97 4.09
C ASP A 69 6.86 8.00 4.92
N GLN A 70 5.59 8.35 5.13
CA GLN A 70 4.61 7.49 5.78
C GLN A 70 3.86 6.58 4.79
N LEU A 71 4.08 6.73 3.48
CA LEU A 71 3.50 5.87 2.45
C LEU A 71 4.59 4.98 1.83
N LEU A 72 4.59 3.70 2.21
CA LEU A 72 5.61 2.74 1.83
C LEU A 72 5.05 1.68 0.90
N VAL A 73 5.90 1.13 0.03
CA VAL A 73 5.56 0.01 -0.87
C VAL A 73 6.34 -1.23 -0.44
N GLY A 74 5.65 -2.37 -0.32
CA GLY A 74 6.24 -3.64 0.06
C GLY A 74 7.27 -4.15 -0.96
N THR A 75 8.40 -4.66 -0.48
CA THR A 75 9.58 -4.99 -1.32
C THR A 75 9.77 -6.48 -1.60
N HIS A 76 9.07 -7.37 -0.88
CA HIS A 76 9.31 -8.81 -0.93
C HIS A 76 8.24 -9.61 -1.70
N GLY A 77 7.27 -8.91 -2.31
CA GLY A 77 6.24 -9.51 -3.16
C GLY A 77 5.53 -10.70 -2.49
N GLN A 78 5.42 -11.81 -3.22
CA GLN A 78 4.74 -13.04 -2.76
C GLN A 78 5.38 -13.70 -1.53
N TYR A 79 6.64 -13.41 -1.22
CA TYR A 79 7.34 -14.00 -0.07
C TYR A 79 7.06 -13.26 1.23
N THR A 80 6.43 -12.08 1.18
CA THR A 80 6.10 -11.26 2.37
C THR A 80 5.44 -12.08 3.49
N PRO A 81 4.43 -12.94 3.24
CA PRO A 81 3.81 -13.72 4.31
C PRO A 81 4.77 -14.75 4.93
N ALA A 82 5.58 -15.42 4.11
CA ALA A 82 6.52 -16.44 4.58
C ALA A 82 7.67 -15.82 5.39
N ILE A 83 8.20 -14.67 4.94
CA ILE A 83 9.23 -13.91 5.67
C ILE A 83 8.67 -13.42 7.01
N GLY A 84 7.45 -12.87 7.02
CA GLY A 84 6.80 -12.44 8.26
C GLY A 84 6.59 -13.59 9.25
N ALA A 85 6.16 -14.75 8.76
CA ALA A 85 6.02 -15.96 9.58
C ALA A 85 7.38 -16.42 10.14
N ALA A 86 8.43 -16.46 9.32
CA ALA A 86 9.78 -16.80 9.77
C ALA A 86 10.28 -15.82 10.86
N LEU A 87 10.02 -14.52 10.69
CA LEU A 87 10.43 -13.49 11.64
C LEU A 87 9.78 -13.70 13.02
N HIS A 88 8.53 -14.16 13.08
CA HIS A 88 7.88 -14.52 14.33
C HIS A 88 8.64 -15.60 15.10
N TYR A 89 9.05 -16.69 14.42
CA TYR A 89 9.80 -17.77 15.06
C TYR A 89 11.22 -17.36 15.46
N ILE A 90 11.90 -16.58 14.61
CA ILE A 90 13.22 -16.03 14.93
C ILE A 90 13.14 -15.13 16.16
N ASN A 91 12.12 -14.27 16.25
CA ASN A 91 11.95 -13.38 17.39
C ASN A 91 11.75 -14.16 18.69
N ARG A 92 10.94 -15.23 18.67
CA ARG A 92 10.74 -16.12 19.83
C ARG A 92 12.00 -16.85 20.22
N PHE A 93 12.75 -17.37 19.26
CA PHE A 93 14.03 -18.03 19.53
C PHE A 93 15.03 -17.10 20.22
N VAL A 94 15.21 -15.88 19.68
CA VAL A 94 16.19 -14.90 20.17
C VAL A 94 15.83 -14.35 21.56
N HIS A 95 14.55 -14.11 21.84
CA HIS A 95 14.14 -13.40 23.06
C HIS A 95 13.54 -14.30 24.14
N GLU A 96 12.94 -15.43 23.78
CA GLU A 96 12.22 -16.30 24.72
C GLU A 96 12.98 -17.61 25.01
N GLY A 97 14.10 -17.87 24.32
CA GLY A 97 14.94 -19.06 24.55
C GLY A 97 14.26 -20.40 24.24
N THR A 98 13.09 -20.38 23.60
CA THR A 98 12.40 -21.61 23.17
C THR A 98 12.94 -22.04 21.82
N ALA A 99 13.74 -23.12 21.82
CA ALA A 99 14.03 -23.86 20.61
C ALA A 99 12.72 -24.52 20.10
N LEU A 100 12.56 -24.51 18.78
CA LEU A 100 11.47 -25.21 18.08
C LEU A 100 11.40 -26.69 18.50
#